data_AF-A0A8J2TK85-F1
#
_entry.id   AF-A0A8J2TK85-F1
#
_cell.length_a   1.000
_cell.length_b   1.000
_cell.length_c   1.000
_cell.angle_alpha   90.00
_cell.angle_beta   90.00
_cell.angle_gamma   90.00
#
_symmetry.space_group_name_H-M   'P 1'
#
loop_
_entity.id
_entity.type
_entity.pdbx_description
1 polymer ?
#
loop_
_entity_poly.entity_id
_entity_poly.type
_entity_poly.pdbx_seq_one_letter_code
_entity_poly.pdbx_strand_id
1 'polypeptide(L)'
;MTIPRHWKQVKDQDEITKIIEDLNHKPLVFALEEGIQSHSETADQFVELVLEVGWAFISDESTLYDFEALNDVTKLEEKIQEVFGVDVSDIEDKNVFKIFERIDSRV
;
A
#
# COMPACT_ATOMS: atom_id res chain seq x y z
N MET A 1 -4.73 -14.58 -15.15
CA MET A 1 -4.04 -14.08 -13.94
C MET A 1 -2.55 -14.07 -14.26
N THR A 2 -1.95 -12.89 -14.37
CA THR A 2 -0.54 -12.72 -14.78
C THR A 2 0.30 -12.55 -13.52
N ILE A 3 1.42 -13.26 -13.42
CA ILE A 3 2.34 -13.14 -12.28
C ILE A 3 3.07 -11.80 -12.40
N PRO A 4 3.11 -10.96 -11.34
CA PRO A 4 3.84 -9.68 -11.37
C PRO A 4 5.30 -9.85 -11.78
N ARG A 5 5.88 -8.89 -12.52
CA ARG A 5 7.23 -9.01 -13.12
C ARG A 5 8.35 -9.29 -12.10
N HIS A 6 8.17 -8.88 -10.85
CA HIS A 6 9.16 -9.06 -9.79
C HIS A 6 9.00 -10.41 -9.05
N TRP A 7 7.97 -11.19 -9.35
CA TRP A 7 7.72 -12.48 -8.71
C TRP A 7 8.38 -13.61 -9.50
N LYS A 8 9.11 -14.47 -8.80
CA LYS A 8 9.70 -15.69 -9.36
C LYS A 8 8.82 -16.90 -9.00
N GLN A 9 8.36 -17.63 -10.01
CA GLN A 9 7.72 -18.93 -9.77
C GLN A 9 8.80 -19.97 -9.44
N VAL A 10 8.71 -20.58 -8.26
CA VAL A 10 9.54 -21.73 -7.87
C VAL A 10 8.73 -23.00 -8.10
N LYS A 11 9.33 -24.01 -8.74
CA LYS A 11 8.69 -25.31 -9.04
C LYS A 11 9.44 -26.51 -8.45
N ASP A 12 10.64 -26.28 -7.95
CA ASP A 12 11.48 -27.31 -7.36
C ASP A 12 10.99 -27.66 -5.95
N GLN A 13 10.72 -28.93 -5.71
CA GLN A 13 10.12 -29.41 -4.44
C GLN A 13 11.08 -29.25 -3.26
N ASP A 14 12.39 -29.39 -3.48
CA ASP A 14 13.40 -29.25 -2.43
C ASP A 14 13.58 -27.76 -2.05
N GLU A 15 13.60 -26.86 -3.04
CA GLU A 15 13.60 -25.40 -2.83
C GLU A 15 12.35 -24.94 -2.08
N ILE A 16 11.15 -25.44 -2.45
CA ILE A 16 9.89 -25.13 -1.76
C ILE A 16 9.94 -25.59 -0.30
N THR A 17 10.39 -26.83 -0.05
CA THR A 17 10.47 -27.40 1.30
C THR A 17 11.38 -26.56 2.19
N LYS A 18 12.54 -26.15 1.67
CA LYS A 18 13.48 -25.29 2.40
C LYS A 18 12.89 -23.91 2.73
N ILE A 19 12.18 -23.28 1.79
CA ILE A 19 11.49 -22.01 2.03
C ILE A 19 10.45 -22.16 3.14
N ILE A 20 9.66 -23.24 3.11
CA ILE A 20 8.62 -23.51 4.12
C ILE A 20 9.25 -23.72 5.50
N GLU A 21 10.35 -24.48 5.60
CA GLU A 21 11.08 -24.67 6.86
C GLU A 21 11.63 -23.35 7.41
N ASP A 22 12.21 -22.51 6.55
CA ASP A 22 12.73 -21.18 6.92
C ASP A 22 11.62 -20.21 7.40
N LEU A 23 10.38 -20.41 6.95
CA LEU A 23 9.21 -19.60 7.32
C LEU A 23 8.47 -20.13 8.56
N ASN A 24 8.38 -21.46 8.73
CA ASN A 24 7.55 -22.12 9.77
C ASN A 24 7.94 -21.78 11.23
N HIS A 25 9.06 -21.10 11.44
CA HIS A 25 9.54 -20.70 12.77
C HIS A 25 9.74 -19.20 12.94
N LYS A 26 9.35 -18.39 11.95
CA LYS A 26 9.44 -16.93 12.06
C LYS A 26 8.08 -16.36 12.46
N PRO A 27 8.02 -15.52 13.50
CA PRO A 27 6.78 -14.82 13.82
C PRO A 27 6.41 -13.92 12.63
N LEU A 28 5.13 -13.92 12.27
CA LEU A 28 4.59 -12.91 11.38
C LEU A 28 4.63 -11.57 12.13
N VAL A 29 5.34 -10.59 11.57
CA VAL A 29 5.45 -9.23 12.11
C VAL A 29 4.85 -8.30 11.06
N PHE A 30 3.80 -7.57 11.44
CA PHE A 30 3.23 -6.52 10.62
C PHE A 30 4.11 -5.27 10.68
N ALA A 31 4.16 -4.52 9.58
CA ALA A 31 4.73 -3.18 9.59
C ALA A 31 3.95 -2.28 10.57
N LEU A 32 4.61 -1.25 11.07
CA LEU A 32 4.00 -0.28 11.97
C LEU A 32 2.90 0.51 11.24
N GLU A 33 1.86 0.86 11.99
CA GLU A 33 0.73 1.66 11.51
C GLU A 33 0.51 2.91 12.38
N GLU A 34 1.46 3.24 13.27
CA GLU A 34 1.32 4.35 14.21
C GLU A 34 1.20 5.70 13.49
N GLY A 35 1.96 5.87 12.40
CA GLY A 35 1.87 7.04 11.53
C GLY A 35 0.51 7.11 10.85
N ILE A 36 0.09 6.04 10.18
CA ILE A 36 -1.23 5.95 9.53
C ILE A 36 -2.39 6.17 10.52
N GLN A 37 -2.33 5.60 11.71
CA GLN A 37 -3.36 5.76 12.75
C GLN A 37 -3.50 7.22 13.20
N SER A 38 -2.43 8.00 13.16
CA SER A 38 -2.50 9.43 13.49
C SER A 38 -3.28 10.26 12.45
N HIS A 39 -3.52 9.67 11.27
CA HIS A 39 -4.28 10.21 10.14
C HIS A 39 -5.58 9.43 9.87
N SER A 40 -6.23 8.89 10.90
CA SER A 40 -7.31 7.90 10.74
C SER A 40 -8.48 8.35 9.86
N GLU A 41 -8.89 9.62 9.92
CA GLU A 41 -9.99 10.15 9.09
C GLU A 41 -9.61 10.16 7.60
N THR A 42 -8.40 10.64 7.30
CA THR A 42 -7.83 10.63 5.94
C THR A 42 -7.62 9.22 5.44
N ALA A 43 -7.19 8.29 6.31
CA ALA A 43 -7.05 6.88 5.97
C ALA A 43 -8.40 6.24 5.61
N ASP A 44 -9.46 6.48 6.39
CA ASP A 44 -10.79 5.96 6.12
C ASP A 44 -11.34 6.48 4.78
N GLN A 45 -11.21 7.80 4.54
CA GLN A 45 -11.62 8.41 3.27
C GLN A 45 -10.79 7.91 2.08
N PHE A 46 -9.50 7.69 2.26
CA PHE A 46 -8.63 7.13 1.23
C PHE A 46 -9.09 5.71 0.84
N VAL A 47 -9.40 4.86 1.82
CA VAL A 47 -9.90 3.50 1.57
C VAL A 47 -11.25 3.52 0.87
N GLU A 48 -12.20 4.33 1.34
CA GLU A 48 -13.56 4.37 0.81
C GLU A 48 -13.64 5.05 -0.56
N LEU A 49 -12.96 6.18 -0.75
CA LEU A 49 -13.16 7.07 -1.90
C LEU A 49 -12.06 6.94 -2.97
N VAL A 50 -10.81 6.72 -2.56
CA VAL A 50 -9.70 6.60 -3.52
C VAL A 50 -9.54 5.15 -3.97
N LEU A 51 -9.42 4.22 -3.02
CA LEU A 51 -9.29 2.79 -3.31
C LEU A 51 -10.62 2.14 -3.71
N GLU A 52 -11.76 2.73 -3.32
CA GLU A 52 -13.11 2.21 -3.58
C GLU A 52 -13.31 0.78 -3.07
N VAL A 53 -12.76 0.47 -1.90
CA VAL A 53 -12.90 -0.83 -1.23
C VAL A 53 -13.49 -0.65 0.15
N GLY A 54 -14.12 -1.71 0.69
CA GLY A 54 -14.72 -1.64 2.03
C GLY A 54 -13.69 -1.64 3.17
N TRP A 55 -12.47 -2.12 2.92
CA TRP A 55 -11.39 -2.17 3.90
C TRP A 55 -10.05 -2.44 3.22
N ALA A 56 -8.97 -1.86 3.73
CA ALA A 56 -7.60 -2.20 3.37
C ALA A 56 -6.68 -2.08 4.60
N PHE A 57 -5.67 -2.94 4.68
CA PHE A 57 -4.56 -2.73 5.62
C PHE A 57 -3.56 -1.75 5.00
N ILE A 58 -3.27 -0.66 5.72
CA ILE A 58 -2.32 0.38 5.31
C ILE A 58 -1.34 0.58 6.47
N SER A 59 -0.05 0.47 6.17
CA SER A 59 1.04 0.65 7.12
C SER A 59 1.86 1.90 6.77
N ASP A 60 2.75 2.31 7.66
CA ASP A 60 3.66 3.44 7.46
C ASP A 60 4.62 3.21 6.26
N GLU A 61 4.82 1.93 5.89
CA GLU A 61 5.63 1.52 4.74
C GLU A 61 4.84 1.37 3.44
N SER A 62 3.50 1.45 3.49
CA SER A 62 2.66 1.27 2.30
C SER A 62 2.87 2.37 1.27
N THR A 63 2.80 1.99 0.00
CA THR A 63 2.93 2.86 -1.16
C THR A 63 1.74 2.71 -2.09
N LEU A 64 1.50 3.66 -2.99
CA LEU A 64 0.46 3.50 -4.02
C LEU A 64 0.69 2.27 -4.91
N TYR A 65 1.94 1.82 -5.05
CA TYR A 65 2.29 0.62 -5.81
C TYR A 65 1.69 -0.66 -5.20
N ASP A 66 1.48 -0.71 -3.88
CA ASP A 66 0.87 -1.85 -3.22
C ASP A 66 -0.61 -2.04 -3.61
N PHE A 67 -1.22 -1.01 -4.22
CA PHE A 67 -2.61 -1.00 -4.66
C PHE A 67 -2.75 -1.04 -6.19
N GLU A 68 -1.67 -1.29 -6.95
CA GLU A 68 -1.69 -1.36 -8.43
C GLU A 68 -2.69 -2.38 -8.98
N ALA A 69 -2.99 -3.43 -8.21
CA ALA A 69 -3.98 -4.44 -8.59
C ALA A 69 -5.42 -3.89 -8.62
N LEU A 70 -5.68 -2.81 -7.89
CA LEU A 70 -6.97 -2.12 -7.85
C LEU A 70 -7.05 -1.07 -8.97
N ASN A 71 -6.00 -0.25 -9.11
CA ASN A 71 -5.91 0.76 -10.14
C ASN A 71 -4.45 1.17 -10.41
N ASP A 72 -4.19 1.72 -11.59
CA ASP A 72 -2.88 2.27 -11.93
C ASP A 72 -2.51 3.45 -11.01
N VAL A 73 -1.23 3.57 -10.64
CA VAL A 73 -0.76 4.63 -9.71
C VAL A 73 -1.15 6.02 -10.19
N THR A 74 -1.04 6.34 -11.48
CA THR A 74 -1.41 7.66 -11.98
C THR A 74 -2.90 7.94 -11.79
N LYS A 75 -3.75 6.93 -11.91
CA LYS A 75 -5.18 7.07 -11.63
C LYS A 75 -5.48 7.23 -10.14
N LEU A 76 -4.69 6.58 -9.27
CA LEU A 76 -4.79 6.80 -7.83
C LEU A 76 -4.39 8.24 -7.48
N GLU A 77 -3.33 8.78 -8.09
CA GLU A 77 -2.93 10.19 -7.92
C GLU A 77 -4.02 11.16 -8.37
N GLU A 78 -4.61 10.94 -9.55
CA GLU A 78 -5.74 11.73 -10.05
C GLU A 78 -6.93 11.72 -9.07
N LYS A 79 -7.27 10.54 -8.52
CA LYS A 79 -8.33 10.42 -7.51
C LYS A 79 -8.00 11.12 -6.20
N ILE A 80 -6.76 11.03 -5.71
CA ILE A 80 -6.33 11.76 -4.51
C ILE A 80 -6.49 13.27 -4.75
N GLN A 81 -6.12 13.75 -5.93
CA GLN A 81 -6.32 15.15 -6.29
C GLN A 81 -7.81 15.53 -6.40
N GLU A 82 -8.66 14.65 -6.92
CA GLU A 82 -10.11 14.89 -7.01
C GLU A 82 -10.78 14.93 -5.63
N VAL A 83 -10.48 13.96 -4.76
CA VAL A 83 -11.11 13.79 -3.43
C VAL A 83 -10.59 14.81 -2.43
N PHE A 84 -9.27 14.98 -2.36
CA PHE A 84 -8.62 15.82 -1.34
C PHE A 84 -8.14 17.17 -1.87
N GLY A 85 -8.21 17.41 -3.19
CA GLY A 85 -7.70 18.64 -3.81
C GLY A 85 -6.17 18.72 -3.85
N VAL A 86 -5.45 17.64 -3.50
CA VAL A 86 -4.00 17.63 -3.29
C VAL A 86 -3.31 16.87 -4.41
N ASP A 87 -2.38 17.53 -5.10
CA ASP A 87 -1.45 16.85 -6.01
C ASP A 87 -0.33 16.19 -5.19
N VAL A 88 -0.11 14.91 -5.46
CA VAL A 88 0.90 14.06 -4.83
C VAL A 88 1.84 13.40 -5.85
N SER A 89 1.74 13.80 -7.12
CA SER A 89 2.56 13.27 -8.21
C SER A 89 4.06 13.52 -8.00
N ASP A 90 4.42 14.52 -7.19
CA ASP A 90 5.79 14.87 -6.82
C ASP A 90 6.41 13.95 -5.74
N ILE A 91 5.61 13.12 -5.04
CA ILE A 91 6.11 12.18 -4.04
C ILE A 91 6.75 10.99 -4.76
N GLU A 92 8.08 10.97 -4.89
CA GLU A 92 8.81 10.00 -5.71
C GLU A 92 8.55 8.53 -5.33
N ASP A 93 8.52 8.21 -4.03
CA ASP A 93 8.34 6.85 -3.53
C ASP A 93 6.87 6.43 -3.37
N LYS A 94 5.94 7.36 -3.64
CA LYS A 94 4.49 7.17 -3.51
C LYS A 94 4.07 6.63 -2.14
N ASN A 95 4.84 6.93 -1.09
CA ASN A 95 4.53 6.47 0.26
C ASN A 95 3.23 7.12 0.77
N VAL A 96 2.33 6.27 1.27
CA VAL A 96 0.97 6.67 1.68
C VAL A 96 0.99 7.52 2.94
N PHE A 97 1.89 7.26 3.88
CA PHE A 97 2.03 8.09 5.07
C PHE A 97 2.42 9.53 4.72
N LYS A 98 3.41 9.74 3.84
CA LYS A 98 3.79 11.07 3.34
C LYS A 98 2.66 11.77 2.57
N ILE A 99 1.83 11.01 1.86
CA ILE A 99 0.63 11.51 1.20
C ILE A 99 -0.36 12.03 2.24
N PHE A 100 -0.61 11.28 3.32
CA PHE A 100 -1.51 11.70 4.40
C PHE A 100 -0.99 12.93 5.14
N GLU A 101 0.30 12.99 5.49
CA GLU A 101 0.91 14.19 6.07
C GLU A 101 0.64 15.44 5.20
N ARG A 102 0.69 15.28 3.88
CA ARG A 102 0.42 16.38 2.94
C ARG A 102 -1.03 16.80 2.90
N ILE A 103 -1.94 15.84 2.87
CA ILE A 103 -3.39 16.11 2.86
C ILE A 103 -3.75 16.88 4.14
N ASP A 104 -3.32 16.38 5.28
CA ASP A 104 -3.70 16.92 6.59
C ASP A 104 -3.04 18.28 6.88
N SER A 105 -1.86 18.55 6.30
CA SER A 105 -1.20 19.87 6.42
C SER A 105 -1.97 21.04 5.78
N ARG A 106 -3.05 20.76 5.03
CA ARG A 106 -3.92 21.78 4.42
C ARG A 106 -5.15 22.13 5.25
N VAL A 107 -5.47 21.34 6.26
CA VAL A 107 -6.63 21.55 7.16
C VAL A 107 -6.22 22.47 8.31
#